data_AF-A0A7L2RXG0-F1
#
_entry.id   AF-A0A7L2RXG0-F1
#
_cell.length_a   1.000
_cell.length_b   1.000
_cell.length_c   1.000
_cell.angle_alpha   90.00
_cell.angle_beta   90.00
_cell.angle_gamma   90.00
#
_symmetry.space_group_name_H-M   'P 1'
#
loop_
_entity.id
_entity.type
_entity.pdbx_description
1 polymer ?
#
loop_
_entity_poly.entity_id
_entity_poly.type
_entity_poly.pdbx_seq_one_letter_code
_entity_poly.pdbx_strand_id
1 'polypeptide(L)'
;MSQELGVPVNQVAKAGPGLAFVVYPQAMTMLPLSPFWSFLFFFMLLTLGLDSQFAFMETIVTAVTDEFPYYLRPKKASFSAVICIALFLMGLILTTEVRLW
;
A
#
# COMPACT_ATOMS: atom_id res chain seq x y z
N MET A 1 8.72 21.20 12.34
CA MET A 1 8.25 21.47 10.96
C MET A 1 7.46 22.78 10.87
N SER A 2 6.27 22.93 11.46
CA SER A 2 5.50 24.19 11.38
C SER A 2 6.10 25.38 12.16
N GLN A 3 6.95 25.14 13.16
CA GLN A 3 7.62 26.19 13.94
C GLN A 3 9.02 26.57 13.42
N GLU A 4 9.59 25.79 12.50
CA GLU A 4 10.95 26.00 11.96
C GLU A 4 10.96 26.46 10.48
N LEU A 5 9.91 26.16 9.70
CA LEU A 5 9.93 26.41 8.25
C LEU A 5 9.10 27.62 7.79
N GLY A 6 8.31 28.28 8.64
CA GLY A 6 7.62 29.53 8.27
C GLY A 6 6.67 29.45 7.06
N VAL A 7 6.31 28.24 6.60
CA VAL A 7 5.41 28.03 5.45
C VAL A 7 4.02 27.64 5.94
N PRO A 8 2.93 28.25 5.44
CA PRO A 8 1.57 27.93 5.85
C PRO A 8 1.20 26.48 5.52
N VAL A 9 0.55 25.80 6.49
CA VAL A 9 0.05 24.41 6.43
C VAL A 9 -0.85 24.15 5.21
N ASN A 10 -1.38 25.21 4.60
CA ASN A 10 -2.26 25.17 3.44
C ASN A 10 -1.54 24.68 2.14
N GLN A 11 -0.23 24.93 1.98
CA GLN A 11 0.51 24.50 0.77
C GLN A 11 1.06 23.08 0.83
N VAL A 12 1.28 22.54 2.03
CA VAL A 12 1.73 21.14 2.24
C VAL A 12 0.56 20.15 2.23
N ALA A 13 -0.70 20.62 2.16
CA ALA A 13 -1.89 19.77 2.21
C ALA A 13 -2.39 19.32 0.82
N LYS A 14 -1.53 19.17 -0.19
CA LYS A 14 -1.92 18.41 -1.39
C LYS A 14 -1.90 16.93 -1.02
N ALA A 15 -3.05 16.44 -0.54
CA ALA A 15 -3.28 15.06 -0.13
C ALA A 15 -2.88 14.10 -1.27
N GLY A 16 -1.78 13.39 -1.10
CA GLY A 16 -1.26 12.43 -2.06
C GLY A 16 -0.13 11.59 -1.46
N PRO A 17 0.20 10.44 -2.08
CA PRO A 17 1.23 9.53 -1.57
C PRO A 17 2.60 10.22 -1.43
N GLY A 18 2.93 11.20 -2.28
CA GLY A 18 4.17 11.98 -2.20
C GLY A 18 4.33 12.78 -0.90
N LEU A 19 3.24 13.14 -0.21
CA LEU A 19 3.32 13.85 1.07
C LEU A 19 3.76 12.92 2.22
N ALA A 20 3.24 11.69 2.24
CA ALA A 20 3.62 10.68 3.23
C ALA A 20 5.05 10.14 3.02
N PHE A 21 5.55 10.15 1.78
CA PHE A 21 6.89 9.63 1.46
C PHE A 21 8.01 10.67 1.39
N VAL A 22 7.70 11.97 1.45
CA VAL A 22 8.71 13.05 1.42
C VAL A 22 8.67 13.91 2.68
N VAL A 23 7.50 14.38 3.10
CA VAL A 23 7.38 15.33 4.23
C VAL A 23 7.46 14.62 5.58
N TYR A 24 6.91 13.41 5.69
CA TYR A 24 6.95 12.62 6.92
C TYR A 24 8.35 12.11 7.30
N PRO A 25 9.17 11.56 6.37
CA PRO A 25 10.56 11.19 6.66
C PRO A 25 11.40 12.39 7.11
N GLN A 26 11.25 13.55 6.45
CA GLN A 26 11.93 14.78 6.85
C GLN A 26 11.53 15.26 8.26
N ALA A 27 10.29 15.00 8.69
CA ALA A 27 9.85 15.34 10.04
C ALA A 27 10.43 14.36 11.08
N MET A 28 10.54 13.08 10.75
CA MET A 28 11.06 12.04 11.64
C MET A 28 12.57 12.10 11.84
N THR A 29 13.33 12.73 10.93
CA THR A 29 14.76 13.03 11.14
C THR A 29 15.02 14.10 12.19
N MET A 30 14.01 14.89 12.58
CA MET A 30 14.13 15.90 13.64
C MET A 30 13.90 15.36 15.05
N LEU A 31 13.53 14.08 15.20
CA LEU A 31 13.31 13.43 16.50
C LEU A 31 14.59 12.69 16.96
N PRO A 32 14.93 12.71 18.27
CA PRO A 32 15.97 11.84 18.81
C PRO A 32 15.56 10.37 18.59
N LEU A 33 16.52 9.52 18.17
CA LEU A 33 16.29 8.13 17.70
C LEU A 33 15.52 8.03 16.35
N SER A 34 15.78 8.93 15.41
CA SER A 34 15.23 8.94 14.03
C SER A 34 15.08 7.58 13.30
N PRO A 35 16.03 6.63 13.33
CA PRO A 35 15.87 5.35 12.61
C PRO A 35 14.75 4.47 13.19
N PHE A 36 14.50 4.53 14.50
CA PHE A 36 13.44 3.74 15.15
C PHE A 36 12.04 4.25 14.76
N TRP A 37 11.85 5.57 14.78
CA TRP A 37 10.58 6.20 14.41
C TRP A 37 10.25 6.04 12.93
N SER A 38 11.26 6.14 12.06
CA SER A 38 11.09 5.91 10.63
C SER A 38 10.62 4.49 10.33
N PHE A 39 11.20 3.48 11.00
CA PHE A 39 10.76 2.09 10.85
C PHE A 39 9.30 1.88 11.24
N LEU A 40 8.88 2.39 12.40
CA LEU A 40 7.49 2.26 12.87
C LEU A 40 6.48 2.90 11.91
N PHE A 41 6.82 4.06 11.33
CA PHE A 41 5.96 4.73 10.38
C PHE A 41 5.82 3.97 9.07
N PHE A 42 6.93 3.50 8.49
CA PHE A 42 6.87 2.67 7.28
C PHE A 42 6.18 1.33 7.54
N PHE A 43 6.38 0.73 8.71
CA PHE A 43 5.71 -0.51 9.10
C PHE A 43 4.20 -0.31 9.27
N MET A 44 3.77 0.83 9.82
CA MET A 44 2.36 1.23 9.87
C MET A 44 1.78 1.36 8.46
N LEU A 45 2.43 2.10 7.57
CA LEU A 45 1.99 2.26 6.18
C LEU A 45 1.93 0.93 5.43
N LEU A 46 2.91 0.05 5.65
CA LEU A 46 2.94 -1.29 5.07
C LEU A 46 1.77 -2.13 5.58
N THR A 47 1.51 -2.14 6.89
CA THR A 47 0.39 -2.89 7.47
C THR A 47 -0.96 -2.37 6.95
N LEU A 48 -1.14 -1.05 6.86
CA LEU A 48 -2.34 -0.45 6.26
C LEU A 48 -2.54 -0.85 4.80
N GLY A 49 -1.44 -0.88 4.02
CA GLY A 49 -1.47 -1.36 2.65
C GLY A 49 -1.80 -2.85 2.55
N LEU A 50 -1.21 -3.68 3.43
CA LEU A 50 -1.46 -5.12 3.43
C LEU A 50 -2.89 -5.46 3.84
N ASP A 51 -3.41 -4.87 4.91
CA ASP A 51 -4.78 -5.14 5.40
C ASP A 51 -5.83 -4.81 4.33
N SER A 52 -5.66 -3.69 3.64
CA SER A 52 -6.56 -3.30 2.54
C SER A 52 -6.47 -4.24 1.33
N GLN A 53 -5.27 -4.71 0.98
CA GLN A 53 -5.08 -5.67 -0.10
C GLN A 53 -5.69 -7.04 0.23
N PHE A 54 -5.57 -7.50 1.48
CA PHE A 54 -6.21 -8.74 1.92
C PHE A 54 -7.73 -8.65 1.84
N ALA A 55 -8.33 -7.55 2.30
CA ALA A 55 -9.78 -7.33 2.20
C ALA A 55 -10.26 -7.33 0.75
N PHE A 56 -9.52 -6.67 -0.16
CA PHE A 56 -9.84 -6.64 -1.59
C PHE A 56 -9.76 -8.04 -2.23
N MET A 57 -8.67 -8.77 -1.98
CA MET A 57 -8.47 -10.13 -2.46
C MET A 57 -9.58 -11.07 -1.98
N GLU A 58 -9.90 -11.04 -0.68
CA GLU A 58 -10.94 -11.88 -0.08
C GLU A 58 -12.33 -11.56 -0.64
N THR A 59 -12.62 -10.27 -0.88
CA THR A 59 -13.88 -9.83 -1.48
C THR A 59 -14.06 -10.42 -2.88
N ILE A 60 -13.02 -10.36 -3.73
CA ILE A 60 -13.07 -10.93 -5.09
C ILE A 60 -13.22 -12.45 -5.04
N VAL A 61 -12.40 -13.13 -4.24
CA VAL A 61 -12.46 -14.60 -4.13
C VAL A 61 -13.83 -15.05 -3.62
N THR A 62 -14.40 -14.33 -2.66
CA THR A 62 -15.73 -14.63 -2.10
C THR A 62 -16.83 -14.41 -3.14
N ALA A 63 -16.87 -13.24 -3.79
CA ALA A 63 -17.85 -12.93 -4.83
C ALA A 63 -17.85 -13.97 -5.97
N VAL A 64 -16.66 -14.38 -6.45
CA VAL A 64 -16.55 -15.37 -7.54
C VAL A 64 -16.92 -16.78 -7.07
N THR A 65 -16.61 -17.13 -5.82
CA THR A 65 -17.00 -18.45 -5.32
C THR A 65 -18.50 -18.55 -5.01
N ASP A 66 -19.14 -17.44 -4.66
CA ASP A 66 -20.59 -17.39 -4.44
C ASP A 66 -21.37 -17.56 -5.74
N GLU A 67 -20.84 -17.10 -6.88
CA GLU A 67 -21.44 -17.30 -8.20
C GLU A 67 -21.30 -18.75 -8.71
N PHE A 68 -20.19 -19.43 -8.39
CA PHE A 68 -19.91 -20.80 -8.85
C PHE A 68 -19.60 -21.77 -7.69
N PRO A 69 -20.56 -22.02 -6.79
CA PRO A 69 -20.31 -22.71 -5.52
C PRO A 69 -19.93 -24.18 -5.69
N TYR A 70 -20.39 -24.85 -6.75
CA TYR A 70 -20.17 -26.28 -6.96
C TYR A 70 -18.72 -26.61 -7.39
N TYR A 71 -18.11 -25.77 -8.24
CA TYR A 71 -16.78 -26.01 -8.81
C TYR A 71 -15.65 -25.33 -8.01
N LEU A 72 -15.91 -24.14 -7.44
CA LEU A 72 -14.86 -23.32 -6.82
C LEU A 72 -14.70 -23.53 -5.30
N ARG A 73 -15.73 -23.99 -4.57
CA ARG A 73 -15.62 -24.27 -3.12
C ARG A 73 -14.47 -25.21 -2.73
N PRO A 74 -14.27 -26.39 -3.36
CA PRO A 74 -13.20 -27.30 -2.97
C PRO A 74 -11.80 -26.81 -3.38
N LYS A 75 -11.72 -25.84 -4.31
CA LYS A 75 -10.45 -25.32 -4.85
C LYS A 75 -10.21 -23.83 -4.54
N LYS A 76 -10.90 -23.26 -3.55
CA LYS A 76 -10.77 -21.84 -3.15
C LYS A 76 -9.31 -21.41 -2.96
N ALA A 77 -8.50 -22.22 -2.28
CA ALA A 77 -7.08 -21.92 -2.05
C ALA A 77 -6.27 -21.87 -3.35
N SER A 78 -6.50 -22.81 -4.27
CA SER A 78 -5.83 -22.83 -5.57
C SER A 78 -6.28 -21.67 -6.46
N PHE A 79 -7.56 -21.31 -6.41
CA PHE A 79 -8.11 -20.18 -7.17
C PHE A 79 -7.54 -18.84 -6.68
N SER A 80 -7.46 -18.64 -5.36
CA SER A 80 -6.79 -17.48 -4.75
C SER A 80 -5.32 -17.39 -5.18
N ALA A 81 -4.57 -18.50 -5.15
CA ALA A 81 -3.18 -18.52 -5.60
C ALA A 81 -3.02 -18.11 -7.08
N VAL A 82 -3.91 -18.57 -7.96
CA VAL A 82 -3.91 -18.19 -9.39
C VAL A 82 -4.15 -16.68 -9.55
N ILE A 83 -5.11 -16.12 -8.82
CA ILE A 83 -5.38 -14.67 -8.84
C ILE A 83 -4.17 -13.88 -8.33
N CYS A 84 -3.55 -14.30 -7.22
CA CYS A 84 -2.34 -13.66 -6.70
C CYS A 84 -1.21 -13.64 -7.74
N ILE A 85 -0.98 -14.77 -8.42
CA ILE A 85 0.07 -14.87 -9.45
C ILE A 85 -0.26 -13.95 -10.64
N ALA A 86 -1.52 -13.91 -11.09
CA ALA A 86 -1.95 -13.04 -12.18
C ALA A 86 -1.78 -11.55 -11.83
N LEU A 87 -2.20 -11.14 -10.62
CA LEU A 87 -2.03 -9.78 -10.11
C LEU A 87 -0.55 -9.42 -9.93
N PHE A 88 0.28 -10.35 -9.47
CA PHE A 88 1.72 -10.15 -9.36
C PHE A 88 2.37 -9.91 -10.73
N LEU A 89 2.00 -10.69 -11.75
CA LEU A 89 2.50 -10.50 -13.12
C LEU A 89 2.06 -9.16 -13.72
N MET A 90 0.81 -8.74 -13.50
CA MET A 90 0.34 -7.40 -13.90
C MET A 90 1.06 -6.28 -13.14
N GLY A 91 1.28 -6.46 -11.83
CA GLY A 91 2.06 -5.52 -11.01
C GLY A 91 3.50 -5.39 -11.50
N LEU A 92 4.09 -6.48 -11.99
CA LEU A 92 5.44 -6.51 -12.54
C LEU A 92 5.59 -5.55 -13.74
N ILE A 93 4.54 -5.41 -14.56
CA ILE A 93 4.51 -4.43 -15.68
C ILE A 93 4.53 -2.99 -15.15
N LEU A 94 3.81 -2.71 -14.06
CA LEU A 94 3.77 -1.39 -13.43
C LEU A 94 5.07 -1.01 -12.71
N THR A 95 5.80 -1.99 -12.16
CA THR A 95 7.10 -1.77 -11.51
C THR A 95 8.28 -1.82 -12.47
N THR A 96 8.06 -2.26 -13.71
CA THR A 96 9.09 -2.20 -14.74
C THR A 96 9.22 -0.74 -15.16
N GLU A 97 10.45 -0.21 -15.10
CA GLU A 97 10.82 1.13 -15.57
C GLU A 97 10.57 1.25 -17.09
N VAL A 98 9.31 1.41 -17.50
CA VAL A 98 9.00 1.99 -18.80
C VAL A 98 9.30 3.47 -18.63
N ARG A 99 10.55 3.82 -18.96
CA ARG A 99 11.09 5.18 -19.07
C ARG A 99 10.10 6.11 -19.80
N LEU A 100 9.16 6.68 -19.05
CA LEU A 100 8.15 7.66 -19.48
C LEU A 100 7.91 8.68 -18.35
N TRP A 101 8.99 9.11 -17.69
CA TRP A 101 9.12 10.40 -17.01
C TRP A 101 10.53 10.94 -17.27
#